data_AF-A0A925RSG2-F1
#
_entry.id   AF-A0A925RSG2-F1
#
_cell.length_a   1.000
_cell.length_b   1.000
_cell.length_c   1.000
_cell.angle_alpha   90.00
_cell.angle_beta   90.00
_cell.angle_gamma   90.00
#
_symmetry.space_group_name_H-M   'P 1'
#
loop_
_entity.id
_entity.type
_entity.pdbx_description
1 polymer ?
#
loop_
_entity_poly.entity_id
_entity_poly.type
_entity_poly.pdbx_seq_one_letter_code
_entity_poly.pdbx_strand_id
1 'polypeptide(L)'
;MLIRKIPLAAVLLLVTAIVLATRTPAYAADVAAGKAKVTQQCAECHRPADWDGETTAALESLLKDVAAGKVPHRKRALQLSEQDIADIAA
;
A
#
# COMPACT_ATOMS: atom_id res chain seq x y z
N MET A 1 -28.93 -39.49 18.96
CA MET A 1 -28.32 -38.31 18.31
C MET A 1 -28.80 -37.05 19.03
N LEU A 2 -27.96 -36.41 19.85
CA LEU A 2 -28.29 -35.16 20.56
C LEU A 2 -27.80 -33.99 19.69
N ILE A 3 -28.72 -33.26 19.06
CA ILE A 3 -28.38 -32.01 18.37
C ILE A 3 -28.39 -30.90 19.44
N ARG A 4 -27.21 -30.57 19.98
CA ARG A 4 -27.05 -29.44 20.91
C ARG A 4 -27.35 -28.13 20.17
N LYS A 5 -28.38 -27.41 20.61
CA LYS A 5 -28.75 -26.08 20.10
C LYS A 5 -27.64 -25.10 20.45
N ILE A 6 -26.88 -24.65 19.46
CA ILE A 6 -25.86 -23.61 19.63
C ILE A 6 -26.61 -22.31 19.97
N PRO A 7 -26.35 -21.66 21.11
CA PRO A 7 -27.06 -20.45 21.51
C PRO A 7 -26.75 -19.30 20.54
N LEU A 8 -27.74 -18.45 20.25
CA LEU A 8 -27.61 -17.30 19.35
C LEU A 8 -26.44 -16.38 19.74
N ALA A 9 -26.12 -16.29 21.03
CA ALA A 9 -24.95 -15.60 21.57
C ALA A 9 -23.60 -16.21 21.12
N ALA A 10 -23.51 -17.53 20.97
CA ALA A 10 -22.31 -18.21 20.45
C ALA A 10 -22.15 -18.01 18.94
N VAL A 11 -23.25 -17.85 18.20
CA VAL A 11 -23.21 -17.46 16.78
C VAL A 11 -22.73 -16.01 16.63
N LEU A 12 -23.21 -15.09 17.48
CA LEU A 12 -22.83 -13.67 17.43
C LEU A 12 -21.34 -13.44 17.79
N LEU A 13 -20.80 -14.22 18.72
CA LEU A 13 -19.37 -14.22 19.08
C LEU A 13 -18.46 -14.75 17.96
N LEU A 14 -18.93 -15.72 17.16
CA LEU A 14 -18.17 -16.23 16.02
C LEU A 14 -18.06 -15.19 14.89
N VAL A 15 -19.14 -14.44 14.64
CA VAL A 15 -19.18 -13.44 13.55
C VAL A 15 -18.25 -12.26 13.84
N THR A 16 -18.10 -11.85 15.11
CA THR A 16 -17.21 -10.75 15.50
C THR A 16 -15.72 -11.11 15.37
N ALA A 17 -15.35 -12.38 15.60
CA ALA A 17 -13.96 -12.85 15.43
C ALA A 17 -13.51 -12.89 13.97
N ILE A 18 -14.43 -13.13 13.03
CA ILE A 18 -14.13 -13.20 11.58
C ILE A 18 -13.90 -11.79 10.99
N VAL A 19 -14.61 -10.76 11.49
CA VAL A 19 -14.47 -9.38 10.99
C VAL A 19 -13.13 -8.72 11.38
N LEU A 20 -12.50 -9.16 12.47
CA LEU A 20 -11.14 -8.68 12.82
C LEU A 20 -10.03 -9.33 11.99
N ALA A 21 -10.27 -10.51 11.41
CA ALA A 21 -9.30 -11.25 10.62
C ALA A 21 -9.23 -10.80 9.15
N THR A 22 -10.20 -9.99 8.68
CA THR A 22 -10.18 -9.39 7.33
C THR A 22 -9.48 -8.03 7.30
N ARG A 23 -8.84 -7.59 8.39
CA ARG A 23 -7.83 -6.52 8.31
C ARG A 23 -6.60 -7.10 7.62
N THR A 24 -6.64 -7.04 6.29
CA THR A 24 -5.51 -7.28 5.39
C THR A 24 -4.25 -6.62 5.94
N PRO A 25 -3.07 -7.22 5.74
CA PRO A 25 -1.83 -6.62 6.21
C PRO A 25 -1.75 -5.20 5.63
N ALA A 26 -1.66 -4.20 6.51
CA ALA A 26 -1.00 -2.97 6.12
C ALA A 26 0.41 -3.41 5.75
N TYR A 27 0.74 -3.38 4.47
CA TYR A 27 2.09 -3.65 4.01
C TYR A 27 3.03 -2.73 4.79
N ALA A 28 3.90 -3.30 5.61
CA ALA A 28 4.92 -2.53 6.29
C ALA A 28 5.88 -2.02 5.21
N ALA A 29 6.01 -0.70 5.10
CA ALA A 29 6.90 -0.11 4.14
C ALA A 29 8.37 -0.31 4.56
N ASP A 30 9.23 -0.63 3.59
CA ASP A 30 10.67 -0.78 3.75
C ASP A 30 11.41 0.42 3.15
N VAL A 31 11.88 1.32 4.02
CA VAL A 31 12.60 2.55 3.64
C VAL A 31 13.87 2.24 2.83
N ALA A 32 14.56 1.13 3.12
CA ALA A 32 15.77 0.76 2.40
C ALA A 32 15.44 0.29 0.97
N ALA A 33 14.37 -0.50 0.83
CA ALA A 33 13.86 -0.91 -0.48
C ALA A 33 13.37 0.30 -1.30
N GLY A 34 12.65 1.22 -0.67
CA GLY A 34 12.20 2.48 -1.28
C GLY A 34 13.34 3.33 -1.79
N LYS A 35 14.37 3.55 -0.94
CA LYS A 35 15.58 4.28 -1.32
C LYS A 35 16.32 3.64 -2.50
N ALA A 36 16.40 2.31 -2.53
CA ALA A 36 16.99 1.60 -3.66
C ALA A 36 16.18 1.82 -4.94
N LYS A 37 14.84 1.75 -4.86
CA LYS A 37 13.95 2.00 -6.00
C LYS A 37 14.08 3.42 -6.54
N VAL A 38 14.04 4.42 -5.68
CA VAL A 38 14.23 5.83 -6.05
C VAL A 38 15.57 6.03 -6.75
N THR A 39 16.64 5.46 -6.19
CA THR A 39 17.99 5.55 -6.79
C THR A 39 18.04 4.92 -8.18
N GLN A 40 17.41 3.77 -8.37
CA GLN A 40 17.44 3.01 -9.62
C GLN A 40 16.50 3.58 -10.70
N GLN A 41 15.33 4.07 -10.30
CA GLN A 41 14.21 4.34 -11.21
C GLN A 41 13.71 5.79 -11.21
N CYS A 42 14.15 6.65 -10.29
CA CYS A 42 13.64 8.02 -10.18
C CYS A 42 14.75 9.06 -10.26
N ALA A 43 15.92 8.77 -9.66
CA ALA A 43 17.01 9.72 -9.44
C ALA A 43 17.68 10.27 -10.71
N GLU A 44 17.48 9.63 -11.86
CA GLU A 44 17.94 10.16 -13.16
C GLU A 44 17.23 11.47 -13.53
N CYS A 45 15.96 11.63 -13.10
CA CYS A 45 15.12 12.77 -13.48
C CYS A 45 14.64 13.58 -12.29
N HIS A 46 14.48 12.94 -11.14
CA HIS A 46 13.96 13.56 -9.92
C HIS A 46 15.02 13.71 -8.85
N ARG A 47 14.97 14.81 -8.11
CA ARG A 47 15.79 15.08 -6.93
C ARG A 47 14.95 14.93 -5.67
N PRO A 48 15.55 14.68 -4.49
CA PRO A 48 14.80 14.65 -3.23
C PRO A 48 13.94 15.91 -2.98
N ALA A 49 14.40 17.07 -3.46
CA ALA A 49 13.66 18.33 -3.35
C ALA A 49 12.34 18.36 -4.15
N ASP A 50 12.14 17.47 -5.13
CA ASP A 50 10.90 17.44 -5.92
C ASP A 50 9.70 16.86 -5.15
N TRP A 51 9.97 16.30 -3.97
CA TRP A 51 9.00 15.62 -3.11
C TRP A 51 9.02 16.20 -1.69
N ASP A 52 9.77 17.29 -1.48
CA ASP A 52 9.94 17.88 -0.16
C ASP A 52 8.62 18.51 0.31
N GLY A 53 8.25 18.22 1.56
CA GLY A 53 6.97 18.63 2.14
C GLY A 53 5.75 17.80 1.71
N GLU A 54 5.92 16.79 0.86
CA GLU A 54 4.83 15.85 0.57
C GLU A 54 4.56 14.93 1.76
N THR A 55 3.29 14.57 1.95
CA THR A 55 2.92 13.53 2.91
C THR A 55 3.05 12.16 2.27
N THR A 56 3.34 11.12 3.04
CA THR A 56 3.34 9.72 2.56
C THR A 56 2.07 9.39 1.77
N ALA A 57 0.89 9.79 2.25
CA ALA A 57 -0.38 9.52 1.57
C ALA A 57 -0.51 10.26 0.22
N ALA A 58 -0.08 11.52 0.16
CA ALA A 58 -0.08 12.30 -1.09
C ALA A 58 0.89 11.69 -2.11
N LEU A 59 2.07 11.29 -1.64
CA LEU A 59 3.09 10.65 -2.45
C LEU A 59 2.64 9.29 -2.99
N GLU A 60 2.06 8.43 -2.15
CA GLU A 60 1.48 7.16 -2.60
C GLU A 60 0.40 7.37 -3.67
N SER A 61 -0.49 8.35 -3.47
CA SER A 61 -1.55 8.66 -4.44
C SER A 61 -0.97 9.09 -5.79
N LEU A 62 0.05 9.96 -5.77
CA LEU A 62 0.73 10.41 -6.97
C LEU A 62 1.42 9.25 -7.70
N LEU A 63 2.13 8.38 -6.97
CA LEU A 63 2.80 7.22 -7.54
C LEU A 63 1.81 6.23 -8.17
N LYS A 64 0.64 6.02 -7.55
CA LYS A 64 -0.46 5.21 -8.12
C LYS A 64 -0.96 5.81 -9.44
N ASP A 65 -1.14 7.13 -9.50
CA ASP A 65 -1.61 7.80 -10.71
C ASP A 65 -0.54 7.82 -11.82
N VAL A 66 0.74 7.91 -11.49
CA VAL A 66 1.85 7.75 -12.43
C VAL A 66 1.90 6.32 -12.98
N ALA A 67 1.84 5.31 -12.11
CA ALA A 67 1.84 3.91 -12.52
C ALA A 67 0.60 3.53 -13.36
N ALA A 68 -0.54 4.17 -13.10
CA ALA A 68 -1.76 4.03 -13.89
C ALA A 68 -1.78 4.85 -15.18
N GLY A 69 -0.74 5.64 -15.46
CA GLY A 69 -0.63 6.47 -16.66
C GLY A 69 -1.56 7.68 -16.69
N LYS A 70 -2.15 8.07 -15.55
CA LYS A 70 -3.01 9.26 -15.44
C LYS A 70 -2.19 10.55 -15.41
N VAL A 71 -0.95 10.47 -14.94
CA VAL A 71 0.02 11.58 -14.95
C VAL A 71 1.05 11.35 -16.08
N PRO A 72 1.25 12.31 -16.99
CA PRO A 72 2.22 12.18 -18.06
C PRO A 72 3.67 12.05 -17.55
N HIS A 73 4.24 10.84 -17.59
CA HIS A 73 5.63 10.58 -17.21
C HIS A 73 6.52 10.42 -18.46
N ARG A 74 7.10 11.54 -18.91
CA ARG A 74 7.52 11.77 -20.31
C ARG A 74 8.64 10.88 -20.86
N LYS A 75 9.54 10.35 -20.02
CA LYS A 75 10.70 9.57 -20.50
C LYS A 75 10.46 8.06 -20.57
N ARG A 76 9.64 7.54 -19.66
CA ARG A 76 9.38 6.10 -19.53
C ARG A 76 8.05 5.87 -18.84
N ALA A 77 7.36 4.81 -19.26
CA ALA A 77 6.27 4.24 -18.46
C ALA A 77 6.87 3.62 -17.20
N LEU A 78 6.20 3.82 -16.06
CA LEU A 78 6.60 3.27 -14.78
C LEU A 78 5.60 2.18 -14.40
N GLN A 79 6.10 1.01 -14.03
CA GLN A 79 5.29 -0.06 -13.45
C GLN A 79 5.77 -0.24 -12.01
N LEU A 80 4.89 0.04 -11.06
CA LEU A 80 5.14 -0.14 -9.64
C LEU A 80 4.08 -1.09 -9.09
N SER A 81 4.51 -2.04 -8.26
CA SER A 81 3.58 -2.79 -7.42
C SER A 81 3.07 -1.92 -6.26
N GLU A 82 2.01 -2.37 -5.58
CA GLU A 82 1.51 -1.69 -4.37
C GLU A 82 2.59 -1.61 -3.28
N GLN A 83 3.44 -2.65 -3.16
CA GLN A 83 4.56 -2.64 -2.23
C GLN A 83 5.64 -1.64 -2.64
N ASP A 84 6.01 -1.56 -3.93
CA ASP A 84 6.99 -0.56 -4.38
C ASP A 84 6.51 0.86 -4.06
N ILE A 85 5.21 1.13 -4.21
CA ILE A 85 4.63 2.44 -3.90
C ILE A 85 4.71 2.75 -2.41
N ALA A 86 4.35 1.78 -1.56
CA ALA A 86 4.45 1.92 -0.11
C ALA A 86 5.90 2.16 0.33
N ASP A 87 6.85 1.39 -0.21
CA ASP A 87 8.27 1.50 0.11
C ASP A 87 8.85 2.85 -0.31
N ILE A 88 8.52 3.33 -1.52
CA ILE A 88 9.00 4.64 -2.02
C ILE A 88 8.45 5.80 -1.20
N ALA A 89 7.21 5.69 -0.69
CA ALA A 89 6.56 6.77 0.05
C ALA A 89 6.90 6.83 1.55
N ALA A 90 7.68 5.86 2.04
CA ALA A 90 8.05 5.68 3.45
C ALA A 90 9.07 6.69 3.99
#